data_AF-A0A7C5RKM4-F1
#
_entry.id   AF-A0A7C5RKM4-F1
#
_cell.length_a   1.000
_cell.length_b   1.000
_cell.length_c   1.000
_cell.angle_alpha   90.00
_cell.angle_beta   90.00
_cell.angle_gamma   90.00
#
_symmetry.space_group_name_H-M   'P 1'
#
loop_
_entity.id
_entity.type
_entity.pdbx_description
1 polymer ?
#
loop_
_entity_poly.entity_id
_entity_poly.type
_entity_poly.pdbx_seq_one_letter_code
_entity_poly.pdbx_strand_id
1 'polypeptide(L)'
;MKSSEKAKIAIIGGTGFEKFLAEAKRIRIGTPYGIPPPLFVGELGNKIVFFLPRHGVEHSVPPHKINYRANIYGLYTLGVERIIAINAVGAINPSFKPGDLVVPHDFVDFTKMRSTTFYDQAPVTHIDVSQPYCPEIRESLIKASEAVGVNMWGSAVLVCTEGPRFETPAEIEMFKRLGFDIVGMTGVPEAILARELGICYAALCFVSNRAAGMQERLTPAEVYKVSEQVEPKIKQILIETVDVLPLERKRCLCMRAPEDARVK
;
A
#
# COMPACT_ATOMS: atom_id res chain seq x y z
N MET A 1 19.04 2.30 -25.33
CA MET A 1 18.53 2.61 -23.98
C MET A 1 19.73 2.96 -23.11
N LYS A 2 19.79 4.18 -22.56
CA LYS A 2 20.85 4.55 -21.60
C LYS A 2 20.73 3.63 -20.39
N SER A 3 21.74 2.79 -20.21
CA SER A 3 21.92 1.90 -19.08
C SER A 3 22.20 2.71 -17.81
N SER A 4 21.36 2.60 -16.77
CA SER A 4 21.79 2.21 -15.41
C SER A 4 20.92 2.68 -14.22
N GLU A 5 19.89 3.51 -14.37
CA GLU A 5 18.94 3.70 -13.26
C GLU A 5 17.73 2.79 -13.44
N LYS A 6 17.83 1.56 -12.94
CA LYS A 6 16.63 0.77 -12.64
C LYS A 6 15.83 1.55 -11.60
N ALA A 7 14.56 1.84 -11.89
CA ALA A 7 13.67 2.47 -10.93
C ALA A 7 13.66 1.67 -9.62
N LYS A 8 14.03 2.30 -8.51
CA LYS A 8 14.09 1.66 -7.18
C LYS A 8 12.78 1.79 -6.39
N ILE A 9 11.88 2.64 -6.86
CA ILE A 9 10.62 2.96 -6.19
C ILE A 9 9.47 2.42 -7.04
N ALA A 10 8.50 1.81 -6.37
CA ALA A 10 7.23 1.46 -6.97
C ALA A 10 6.07 2.10 -6.21
N ILE A 11 5.01 2.41 -6.94
CA ILE A 11 3.72 2.78 -6.38
C ILE A 11 2.74 1.65 -6.64
N ILE A 12 2.02 1.23 -5.60
CA ILE A 12 0.90 0.29 -5.75
C ILE A 12 -0.38 1.07 -5.49
N GLY A 13 -1.31 1.06 -6.44
CA GLY A 13 -2.53 1.86 -6.33
C GLY A 13 -3.77 1.18 -6.91
N GLY A 14 -4.90 1.86 -6.76
CA GLY A 14 -6.10 1.56 -7.51
C GLY A 14 -5.95 1.88 -9.00
N THR A 15 -6.91 1.46 -9.80
CA THR A 15 -7.01 1.82 -11.22
C THR A 15 -7.09 3.34 -11.41
N GLY A 16 -6.39 3.89 -12.40
CA GLY A 16 -6.38 5.31 -12.74
C GLY A 16 -5.11 6.04 -12.28
N PHE A 17 -4.45 5.55 -11.23
CA PHE A 17 -3.22 6.15 -10.72
C PHE A 17 -2.02 5.96 -11.66
N GLU A 18 -2.08 5.05 -12.64
CA GLU A 18 -1.06 4.93 -13.69
C GLU A 18 -0.93 6.20 -14.53
N LYS A 19 -2.00 7.01 -14.61
CA LYS A 19 -2.02 8.31 -15.32
C LYS A 19 -1.11 9.34 -14.67
N PHE A 20 -0.58 9.06 -13.48
CA PHE A 20 0.38 9.94 -12.82
C PHE A 20 1.74 9.91 -13.52
N LEU A 21 2.04 8.85 -14.25
CA LEU A 21 3.32 8.64 -14.91
C LEU A 21 3.34 9.30 -16.28
N ALA A 22 4.30 10.18 -16.51
CA ALA A 22 4.67 10.61 -17.85
C ALA A 22 5.47 9.52 -18.56
N GLU A 23 5.33 9.45 -19.89
CA GLU A 23 6.01 8.47 -20.75
C GLU A 23 5.83 6.99 -20.33
N ALA A 24 4.68 6.67 -19.73
CA ALA A 24 4.42 5.36 -19.16
C ALA A 24 4.50 4.22 -20.20
N LYS A 25 5.35 3.22 -19.92
CA LYS A 25 5.51 1.99 -20.71
C LYS A 25 5.03 0.79 -19.93
N ARG A 26 4.27 -0.08 -20.60
CA ARG A 26 3.79 -1.35 -20.01
C ARG A 26 4.90 -2.38 -19.95
N ILE A 27 4.96 -3.09 -18.82
CA ILE A 27 5.87 -4.20 -18.56
C ILE A 27 5.03 -5.41 -18.18
N ARG A 28 5.36 -6.56 -18.77
CA ARG A 28 4.86 -7.86 -18.36
C ARG A 28 6.01 -8.69 -17.81
N ILE A 29 5.78 -9.32 -16.67
CA ILE A 29 6.76 -10.19 -16.02
C ILE A 29 6.03 -11.41 -15.48
N GLY A 30 6.61 -12.59 -15.66
CA GLY A 30 6.14 -13.81 -15.00
C GLY A 30 6.82 -13.97 -13.65
N THR A 31 6.14 -14.59 -12.69
CA THR A 31 6.72 -14.93 -11.39
C THR A 31 6.45 -16.41 -11.08
N PRO A 32 7.19 -17.01 -10.13
CA PRO A 32 6.88 -18.36 -9.64
C PRO A 32 5.47 -18.49 -9.04
N TYR A 33 4.82 -17.37 -8.72
CA TYR A 33 3.48 -17.32 -8.12
C TYR A 33 2.38 -16.99 -9.14
N GLY A 34 2.71 -16.94 -10.43
CA GLY A 34 1.79 -16.57 -11.51
C GLY A 34 2.13 -15.20 -12.12
N ILE A 35 1.17 -14.62 -12.83
CA ILE A 35 1.38 -13.38 -13.60
C ILE A 35 0.66 -12.22 -12.89
N PRO A 36 1.37 -11.18 -12.42
CA PRO A 36 0.74 -9.95 -11.93
C PRO A 36 0.04 -9.20 -13.08
N PRO A 37 -0.86 -8.25 -12.80
CA PRO A 37 -1.35 -7.34 -13.84
C PRO A 37 -0.17 -6.62 -14.52
N PRO A 38 -0.32 -6.13 -15.77
CA PRO A 38 0.71 -5.34 -16.42
C PRO A 38 1.17 -4.20 -15.51
N LEU A 39 2.48 -4.14 -15.25
CA LEU A 39 3.11 -3.04 -14.55
C LEU A 39 3.39 -1.91 -15.54
N PHE A 40 3.65 -0.73 -15.00
CA PHE A 40 4.05 0.43 -15.78
C PHE A 40 5.37 0.96 -15.24
N VAL A 41 6.21 1.48 -16.12
CA VAL A 41 7.38 2.28 -15.75
C VAL A 41 7.26 3.63 -16.43
N GLY A 42 7.54 4.70 -15.71
CA GLY A 42 7.45 6.06 -16.24
C GLY A 42 7.93 7.08 -15.22
N GLU A 43 7.80 8.34 -15.58
CA GLU A 43 8.29 9.45 -14.77
C GLU A 43 7.20 9.97 -13.85
N LEU A 44 7.50 10.07 -12.55
CA LEU A 44 6.71 10.80 -11.58
C LEU A 44 7.56 11.97 -11.07
N GLY A 45 7.21 13.18 -11.51
CA GLY A 45 8.07 14.33 -11.33
C GLY A 45 9.38 14.14 -12.12
N ASN A 46 10.51 14.13 -11.42
CA ASN A 46 11.85 13.91 -11.99
C ASN A 46 12.39 12.48 -11.75
N LYS A 47 11.59 11.57 -11.19
CA LYS A 47 12.02 10.20 -10.85
C LYS A 47 11.35 9.16 -11.75
N ILE A 48 12.11 8.17 -12.18
CA ILE A 48 11.55 6.98 -12.82
C ILE A 48 11.04 6.04 -11.72
N VAL A 49 9.77 5.67 -11.80
CA VAL A 49 9.11 4.77 -10.84
C VAL A 49 8.38 3.65 -11.57
N PHE A 50 8.17 2.53 -10.88
CA PHE A 50 7.20 1.53 -11.29
C PHE A 50 5.81 1.85 -10.74
N PHE A 51 4.77 1.47 -11.47
CA PHE A 51 3.40 1.49 -10.98
C PHE A 51 2.74 0.13 -11.19
N LEU A 52 2.05 -0.36 -10.15
CA LEU A 52 1.29 -1.61 -10.17
C LEU A 52 -0.17 -1.33 -9.79
N PRO A 53 -1.13 -1.49 -10.73
CA PRO A 53 -2.55 -1.39 -10.42
C PRO A 53 -3.02 -2.66 -9.73
N ARG A 54 -3.20 -2.65 -8.40
CA ARG A 54 -3.43 -3.89 -7.63
C ARG A 54 -4.70 -4.64 -8.03
N HIS A 55 -5.71 -3.91 -8.49
CA HIS A 55 -7.00 -4.43 -8.95
C HIS A 55 -7.02 -4.72 -10.47
N GLY A 56 -5.87 -4.61 -11.14
CA GLY A 56 -5.79 -4.65 -12.60
C GLY A 56 -6.16 -3.31 -13.26
N VAL A 57 -5.93 -3.23 -14.57
CA VAL A 57 -6.12 -2.01 -15.37
C VAL A 57 -7.59 -1.60 -15.48
N GLU A 58 -8.54 -2.53 -15.31
CA GLU A 58 -9.98 -2.26 -15.40
C GLU A 58 -10.69 -2.48 -14.05
N HIS A 59 -9.95 -2.47 -12.94
CA HIS A 59 -10.49 -2.76 -11.60
C HIS A 59 -11.21 -4.13 -11.52
N SER A 60 -10.75 -5.11 -12.31
CA SER A 60 -11.42 -6.39 -12.50
C SER A 60 -11.12 -7.44 -11.42
N VAL A 61 -10.18 -7.17 -10.51
CA VAL A 61 -9.74 -8.12 -9.48
C VAL A 61 -10.14 -7.63 -8.09
N PRO A 62 -11.07 -8.31 -7.38
CA PRO A 62 -11.43 -7.93 -6.01
C PRO A 62 -10.29 -8.25 -5.02
N PRO A 63 -10.24 -7.60 -3.84
CA PRO A 63 -9.14 -7.74 -2.88
C PRO A 63 -8.71 -9.18 -2.57
N HIS A 64 -9.67 -10.05 -2.23
CA HIS A 64 -9.43 -11.46 -1.89
C HIS A 64 -8.93 -12.34 -3.06
N LYS A 65 -8.94 -11.84 -4.30
CA LYS A 65 -8.40 -12.53 -5.49
C LYS A 65 -7.12 -11.91 -6.02
N ILE A 66 -6.62 -10.83 -5.41
CA ILE A 66 -5.34 -10.25 -5.80
C ILE A 66 -4.24 -11.27 -5.54
N ASN A 67 -3.40 -11.49 -6.55
CA ASN A 67 -2.22 -12.33 -6.41
C ASN A 67 -1.07 -11.51 -5.80
N TYR A 68 -1.14 -11.28 -4.49
CA TYR A 68 -0.17 -10.45 -3.76
C TYR A 68 1.27 -10.97 -3.90
N ARG A 69 1.45 -12.29 -3.92
CA ARG A 69 2.77 -12.92 -4.13
C ARG A 69 3.34 -12.57 -5.50
N ALA A 70 2.56 -12.71 -6.57
CA ALA A 70 3.01 -12.34 -7.91
C ALA A 70 3.28 -10.84 -8.04
N ASN A 71 2.48 -9.99 -7.39
CA ASN A 71 2.67 -8.54 -7.41
C ASN A 71 4.00 -8.14 -6.76
N ILE A 72 4.21 -8.56 -5.51
CA ILE A 72 5.41 -8.18 -4.75
C ILE A 72 6.67 -8.84 -5.34
N TYR A 73 6.60 -10.12 -5.74
CA TYR A 73 7.73 -10.79 -6.36
C TYR A 73 8.09 -10.20 -7.73
N GLY A 74 7.10 -9.74 -8.50
CA GLY A 74 7.33 -9.04 -9.77
C GLY A 74 8.12 -7.76 -9.56
N LEU A 75 7.73 -6.94 -8.57
CA LEU A 75 8.46 -5.72 -8.19
C LEU A 75 9.87 -6.04 -7.69
N TYR A 76 10.02 -7.05 -6.84
CA TYR A 76 11.32 -7.53 -6.37
C TYR A 76 12.25 -7.91 -7.54
N THR A 77 11.74 -8.67 -8.51
CA THR A 77 12.51 -9.11 -9.68
C THR A 77 12.97 -7.93 -10.55
N LEU A 78 12.19 -6.84 -10.58
CA LEU A 78 12.53 -5.59 -11.27
C LEU A 78 13.57 -4.75 -10.51
N GLY A 79 13.94 -5.13 -9.29
CA GLY A 79 14.92 -4.43 -8.46
C GLY A 79 14.32 -3.30 -7.62
N VAL A 80 13.01 -3.33 -7.37
CA VAL A 80 12.35 -2.37 -6.47
C VAL A 80 12.87 -2.56 -5.05
N GLU A 81 13.25 -1.47 -4.42
CA GLU A 81 13.71 -1.42 -3.03
C GLU A 81 12.68 -0.79 -2.09
N ARG A 82 11.74 -0.01 -2.64
CA ARG A 82 10.76 0.77 -1.89
C ARG A 82 9.40 0.80 -2.58
N ILE A 83 8.34 0.61 -1.80
CA ILE A 83 6.96 0.60 -2.25
C ILE A 83 6.15 1.61 -1.45
N ILE A 84 5.44 2.48 -2.17
CA ILE A 84 4.42 3.37 -1.61
C ILE A 84 3.06 2.89 -2.10
N ALA A 85 2.24 2.36 -1.19
CA ALA A 85 0.90 1.91 -1.51
C ALA A 85 -0.14 3.02 -1.29
N ILE A 86 -1.16 3.08 -2.14
CA ILE A 86 -2.31 3.99 -2.01
C ILE A 86 -3.54 3.17 -1.69
N ASN A 87 -4.16 3.39 -0.53
CA ASN A 87 -5.28 2.57 -0.06
C ASN A 87 -6.52 3.44 0.22
N ALA A 88 -7.66 3.05 -0.33
CA ALA A 88 -8.95 3.59 0.11
C ALA A 88 -9.36 2.90 1.43
N VAL A 89 -9.76 3.67 2.43
CA VAL A 89 -10.14 3.14 3.75
C VAL A 89 -11.41 3.79 4.29
N GLY A 90 -12.17 3.07 5.10
CA GLY A 90 -13.25 3.62 5.92
C GLY A 90 -12.72 4.10 7.26
N ALA A 91 -13.24 5.22 7.76
CA ALA A 91 -12.90 5.74 9.09
C ALA A 91 -13.70 5.02 10.19
N ILE A 92 -13.00 4.43 11.15
CA ILE A 92 -13.54 3.94 12.44
C ILE A 92 -13.35 5.02 13.52
N ASN A 93 -12.22 5.74 13.48
CA ASN A 93 -11.96 6.87 14.34
C ASN A 93 -12.89 8.04 13.96
N PRO A 94 -13.74 8.55 14.89
CA PRO A 94 -14.71 9.60 14.59
C PRO A 94 -14.07 10.95 14.26
N SER A 95 -12.81 11.18 14.59
CA SER A 95 -12.06 12.38 14.22
C SER A 95 -11.68 12.41 12.73
N PHE A 96 -11.66 11.24 12.07
CA PHE A 96 -11.32 11.13 10.65
C PHE A 96 -12.58 11.31 9.80
N LYS A 97 -12.45 12.04 8.69
CA LYS A 97 -13.56 12.32 7.77
C LYS A 97 -13.19 11.96 6.33
N PRO A 98 -14.18 11.65 5.47
CA PRO A 98 -13.94 11.45 4.05
C PRO A 98 -13.13 12.60 3.44
N GLY A 99 -12.09 12.27 2.68
CA GLY A 99 -11.13 13.20 2.10
C GLY A 99 -9.88 13.45 2.96
N ASP A 100 -9.85 13.01 4.22
CA ASP A 100 -8.63 13.04 5.03
C ASP A 100 -7.60 12.04 4.48
N LEU A 101 -6.32 12.40 4.57
CA LEU A 101 -5.19 11.53 4.26
C LEU A 101 -4.58 10.99 5.56
N VAL A 102 -4.14 9.74 5.54
CA VAL A 102 -3.64 9.02 6.71
C VAL A 102 -2.42 8.20 6.31
N VAL A 103 -1.37 8.20 7.14
CA VAL A 103 -0.21 7.30 7.01
C VAL A 103 -0.19 6.37 8.22
N PRO A 104 -0.72 5.14 8.10
CA PRO A 104 -0.80 4.22 9.22
C PRO A 104 0.58 3.87 9.75
N HIS A 105 0.68 3.59 11.05
CA HIS A 105 1.91 3.11 11.70
C HIS A 105 1.85 1.60 11.97
N ASP A 106 0.66 1.01 11.98
CA ASP A 106 0.46 -0.41 12.24
C ASP A 106 -0.77 -0.97 11.50
N PHE A 107 -0.91 -2.29 11.47
CA PHE A 107 -2.09 -2.97 10.97
C PHE A 107 -2.51 -4.14 11.87
N VAL A 108 -3.78 -4.54 11.76
CA VAL A 108 -4.30 -5.80 12.30
C VAL A 108 -4.92 -6.61 11.18
N ASP A 109 -4.55 -7.89 11.11
CA ASP A 109 -5.00 -8.79 10.04
C ASP A 109 -6.27 -9.57 10.45
N PHE A 110 -7.39 -9.26 9.79
CA PHE A 110 -8.65 -10.01 9.87
C PHE A 110 -8.98 -10.74 8.56
N THR A 111 -8.03 -10.81 7.63
CA THR A 111 -8.11 -11.63 6.41
C THR A 111 -8.06 -13.13 6.78
N LYS A 112 -8.46 -13.98 5.83
CA LYS A 112 -8.81 -15.39 6.10
C LYS A 112 -8.34 -16.36 5.03
N MET A 113 -8.28 -15.93 3.76
CA MET A 113 -8.08 -16.85 2.63
C MET A 113 -6.80 -16.60 1.82
N ARG A 114 -6.00 -15.60 2.22
CA ARG A 114 -4.89 -15.10 1.41
C ARG A 114 -3.61 -15.91 1.69
N SER A 115 -2.78 -16.11 0.68
CA SER A 115 -1.40 -16.57 0.89
C SER A 115 -0.57 -15.41 1.44
N THR A 116 -0.11 -15.54 2.68
CA THR A 116 0.54 -14.46 3.43
C THR A 116 2.07 -14.51 3.44
N THR A 117 2.69 -15.56 2.90
CA THR A 117 4.15 -15.76 2.88
C THR A 117 4.65 -16.29 1.53
N PHE A 118 5.93 -16.05 1.25
CA PHE A 118 6.71 -16.71 0.21
C PHE A 118 7.37 -18.03 0.67
N TYR A 119 7.43 -18.28 1.98
CA TYR A 119 8.19 -19.36 2.61
C TYR A 119 7.28 -20.47 3.15
N ASP A 120 6.57 -21.16 2.25
CA ASP A 120 5.64 -22.25 2.57
C ASP A 120 6.33 -23.61 2.87
N GLN A 121 7.68 -23.67 2.85
CA GLN A 121 8.46 -24.90 2.98
C GLN A 121 9.66 -24.72 3.93
N ALA A 122 10.27 -25.83 4.35
CA ALA A 122 11.45 -25.81 5.19
C ALA A 122 12.67 -25.15 4.51
N PRO A 123 13.56 -24.47 5.26
CA PRO A 123 13.44 -24.15 6.69
C PRO A 123 12.34 -23.12 6.97
N VAL A 124 11.69 -23.24 8.13
CA VAL A 124 10.62 -22.32 8.55
C VAL A 124 11.18 -20.91 8.69
N THR A 125 10.45 -19.93 8.17
CA THR A 125 10.82 -18.51 8.22
C THR A 125 9.80 -17.73 9.05
N HIS A 126 10.27 -17.01 10.06
CA HIS A 126 9.48 -16.12 10.90
C HIS A 126 9.97 -14.68 10.74
N ILE A 127 9.29 -13.92 9.88
CA ILE A 127 9.63 -12.51 9.64
C ILE A 127 9.12 -11.65 10.81
N ASP A 128 10.00 -10.89 11.46
CA ASP A 128 9.58 -9.92 12.48
C ASP A 128 8.77 -8.79 11.83
N VAL A 129 7.52 -8.58 12.24
CA VAL A 129 6.63 -7.53 11.72
C VAL A 129 6.32 -6.44 12.75
N SER A 130 7.07 -6.34 13.85
CA SER A 130 6.86 -5.35 14.92
C SER A 130 6.89 -3.89 14.45
N GLN A 131 7.47 -3.64 13.27
CA GLN A 131 7.39 -2.37 12.57
C GLN A 131 7.00 -2.62 11.11
N PRO A 132 5.71 -2.80 10.80
CA PRO A 132 5.27 -3.29 9.49
C PRO A 132 5.47 -2.27 8.37
N TYR A 133 5.45 -0.97 8.71
CA TYR A 133 5.64 0.11 7.76
C TYR A 133 7.01 0.78 7.93
N CYS A 134 7.69 1.04 6.82
CA CYS A 134 9.03 1.66 6.78
C CYS A 134 8.99 3.09 7.34
N PRO A 135 9.74 3.41 8.41
CA PRO A 135 9.71 4.73 9.03
C PRO A 135 10.18 5.83 8.07
N GLU A 136 11.15 5.55 7.21
CA GLU A 136 11.65 6.54 6.24
C GLU A 136 10.58 6.93 5.22
N ILE A 137 9.81 5.97 4.68
CA ILE A 137 8.75 6.29 3.72
C ILE A 137 7.63 7.05 4.43
N ARG A 138 7.25 6.66 5.64
CA ARG A 138 6.23 7.35 6.43
C ARG A 138 6.60 8.80 6.71
N GLU A 139 7.83 9.04 7.18
CA GLU A 139 8.34 10.40 7.43
C GLU A 139 8.37 11.23 6.14
N SER A 140 8.80 10.66 5.02
CA SER A 140 8.81 11.35 3.73
C SER A 140 7.40 11.72 3.27
N LEU A 141 6.40 10.84 3.43
CA LEU A 141 5.00 11.12 3.11
C LEU A 141 4.43 12.28 3.96
N ILE A 142 4.71 12.26 5.27
CA ILE A 142 4.25 13.30 6.20
C ILE A 142 4.88 14.65 5.84
N LYS A 143 6.21 14.71 5.67
CA LYS A 143 6.91 15.94 5.26
C LYS A 143 6.46 16.47 3.90
N ALA A 144 6.25 15.57 2.94
CA ALA A 144 5.72 15.92 1.63
C ALA A 144 4.31 16.52 1.73
N SER A 145 3.46 15.98 2.61
CA SER A 145 2.12 16.54 2.84
C SER A 145 2.16 17.96 3.41
N GLU A 146 3.08 18.22 4.35
CA GLU A 146 3.30 19.55 4.93
C GLU A 146 3.78 20.55 3.87
N ALA A 147 4.75 20.15 3.03
CA ALA A 147 5.28 20.98 1.94
C ALA A 147 4.20 21.37 0.91
N VAL A 148 3.24 20.47 0.68
CA VAL A 148 2.10 20.69 -0.25
C VAL A 148 0.92 21.42 0.44
N GLY A 149 1.01 21.68 1.74
CA GLY A 149 -0.06 22.35 2.51
C GLY A 149 -1.29 21.47 2.72
N VAL A 150 -1.12 20.16 2.80
CA VAL A 150 -2.19 19.17 3.00
C VAL A 150 -2.03 18.52 4.37
N ASN A 151 -3.06 18.67 5.20
CA ASN A 151 -3.11 17.98 6.50
C ASN A 151 -3.15 16.46 6.32
N MET A 152 -2.36 15.75 7.12
CA MET A 152 -2.25 14.30 7.09
C MET A 152 -2.18 13.74 8.51
N TRP A 153 -2.95 12.71 8.79
CA TRP A 153 -2.87 11.97 10.04
C TRP A 153 -1.65 11.05 10.00
N GLY A 154 -0.61 11.36 10.78
CA GLY A 154 0.64 10.60 10.83
C GLY A 154 0.60 9.34 11.69
N SER A 155 -0.56 8.94 12.21
CA SER A 155 -0.73 7.78 13.07
C SER A 155 -2.14 7.21 12.94
N ALA A 156 -2.23 5.93 12.60
CA ALA A 156 -3.47 5.15 12.60
C ALA A 156 -3.13 3.65 12.60
N VAL A 157 -3.99 2.83 13.21
CA VAL A 157 -3.98 1.38 13.09
C VAL A 157 -5.00 0.95 12.03
N LEU A 158 -4.53 0.28 10.97
CA LEU A 158 -5.37 -0.26 9.90
C LEU A 158 -5.85 -1.67 10.23
N VAL A 159 -7.15 -1.89 10.37
CA VAL A 159 -7.69 -3.26 10.32
C VAL A 159 -7.93 -3.67 8.87
N CYS A 160 -7.26 -4.75 8.44
CA CYS A 160 -7.41 -5.29 7.09
C CYS A 160 -8.42 -6.45 7.11
N THR A 161 -9.55 -6.28 6.42
CA THR A 161 -10.62 -7.29 6.33
C THR A 161 -10.56 -8.04 4.99
N GLU A 162 -11.21 -9.20 4.91
CA GLU A 162 -11.19 -10.03 3.71
C GLU A 162 -11.93 -9.39 2.51
N GLY A 163 -13.08 -8.76 2.76
CA GLY A 163 -14.02 -8.38 1.70
C GLY A 163 -14.66 -9.59 0.99
N PRO A 164 -15.32 -9.40 -0.16
CA PRO A 164 -15.58 -8.12 -0.84
C PRO A 164 -16.79 -7.37 -0.28
N ARG A 165 -17.57 -7.98 0.62
CA ARG A 165 -18.61 -7.22 1.35
C ARG A 165 -17.94 -6.18 2.24
N PHE A 166 -18.63 -5.06 2.46
CA PHE A 166 -18.32 -4.22 3.60
C PHE A 166 -18.60 -4.97 4.91
N GLU A 167 -18.05 -4.41 5.98
CA GLU A 167 -18.24 -4.87 7.34
C GLU A 167 -19.70 -4.69 7.78
N THR A 168 -20.11 -5.46 8.78
CA THR A 168 -21.33 -5.20 9.52
C THR A 168 -21.07 -4.10 10.56
N PRO A 169 -22.12 -3.36 11.01
CA PRO A 169 -21.98 -2.43 12.12
C PRO A 169 -21.38 -3.05 13.40
N ALA A 170 -21.70 -4.32 13.68
CA ALA A 170 -21.17 -5.04 14.83
C ALA A 170 -19.66 -5.31 14.71
N GLU A 171 -19.17 -5.65 13.52
CA GLU A 171 -17.73 -5.79 13.27
C GLU A 171 -16.99 -4.46 13.44
N ILE A 172 -17.55 -3.35 12.92
CA ILE A 172 -16.95 -2.02 13.10
C ILE A 172 -16.96 -1.58 14.57
N GLU A 173 -18.04 -1.83 15.32
CA GLU A 173 -18.08 -1.54 16.75
C GLU A 173 -17.06 -2.38 17.54
N MET A 174 -16.86 -3.65 17.17
CA MET A 174 -15.80 -4.47 17.73
C MET A 174 -14.42 -3.86 17.43
N PHE A 175 -14.13 -3.51 16.18
CA PHE A 175 -12.85 -2.90 15.78
C PHE A 175 -12.58 -1.58 16.49
N LYS A 176 -13.62 -0.76 16.66
CA LYS A 176 -13.54 0.48 17.43
C LYS A 176 -13.15 0.23 18.88
N ARG A 177 -13.76 -0.77 19.53
CA ARG A 177 -13.43 -1.15 20.93
C ARG A 177 -12.03 -1.73 21.07
N LEU A 178 -11.50 -2.36 20.03
CA LEU A 178 -10.13 -2.85 19.96
C LEU A 178 -9.11 -1.73 19.68
N GLY A 179 -9.56 -0.50 19.42
CA GLY A 179 -8.70 0.67 19.21
C GLY A 179 -8.20 0.84 17.78
N PHE A 180 -8.90 0.30 16.78
CA PHE A 180 -8.51 0.47 15.37
C PHE A 180 -9.08 1.78 14.81
N ASP A 181 -8.33 2.43 13.92
CA ASP A 181 -8.67 3.77 13.41
C ASP A 181 -9.31 3.76 12.03
N ILE A 182 -8.83 2.87 11.15
CA ILE A 182 -9.26 2.77 9.76
C ILE A 182 -9.44 1.32 9.36
N VAL A 183 -10.39 1.06 8.46
CA VAL A 183 -10.66 -0.27 7.89
C VAL A 183 -10.44 -0.27 6.39
N GLY A 184 -9.84 -1.33 5.88
CA GLY A 184 -9.68 -1.52 4.44
C GLY A 184 -9.53 -2.99 4.09
N MET A 185 -9.51 -3.29 2.79
CA MET A 185 -9.41 -4.68 2.32
C MET A 185 -8.03 -5.02 1.72
N THR A 186 -7.11 -4.05 1.68
CA THR A 186 -5.77 -4.18 1.06
C THR A 186 -4.70 -3.59 1.99
N GLY A 187 -3.43 -3.87 1.71
CA GLY A 187 -2.30 -3.57 2.60
C GLY A 187 -1.75 -4.82 3.31
N VAL A 188 -2.60 -5.82 3.55
CA VAL A 188 -2.22 -7.15 4.04
C VAL A 188 -2.66 -8.22 3.04
N PRO A 189 -1.81 -9.18 2.64
CA PRO A 189 -0.42 -9.41 3.08
C PRO A 189 0.63 -8.59 2.31
N GLU A 190 0.24 -7.55 1.56
CA GLU A 190 1.15 -6.74 0.73
C GLU A 190 2.38 -6.23 1.50
N ALA A 191 2.18 -5.68 2.72
CA ALA A 191 3.26 -5.21 3.59
C ALA A 191 4.15 -6.35 4.11
N ILE A 192 3.56 -7.49 4.48
CA ILE A 192 4.27 -8.67 5.00
C ILE A 192 5.18 -9.24 3.93
N LEU A 193 4.66 -9.47 2.73
CA LEU A 193 5.40 -10.01 1.59
C LEU A 193 6.52 -9.06 1.15
N ALA A 194 6.27 -7.75 1.14
CA ALA A 194 7.33 -6.78 0.83
C ALA A 194 8.48 -6.89 1.84
N ARG A 195 8.16 -7.04 3.13
CA ARG A 195 9.15 -7.18 4.19
C ARG A 195 9.94 -8.49 4.11
N GLU A 196 9.29 -9.60 3.77
CA GLU A 196 9.96 -10.89 3.52
C GLU A 196 11.04 -10.81 2.44
N LEU A 197 10.86 -9.95 1.42
CA LEU A 197 11.85 -9.72 0.37
C LEU A 197 12.79 -8.54 0.64
N GLY A 198 12.78 -8.01 1.86
CA GLY A 198 13.64 -6.90 2.26
C GLY A 198 13.30 -5.55 1.61
N ILE A 199 12.06 -5.39 1.12
CA ILE A 199 11.57 -4.18 0.46
C ILE A 199 10.95 -3.25 1.50
N CYS A 200 11.29 -1.96 1.46
CA CYS A 200 10.63 -0.96 2.31
C CYS A 200 9.19 -0.74 1.82
N TYR A 201 8.21 -0.79 2.72
CA TYR A 201 6.81 -0.61 2.36
C TYR A 201 6.15 0.40 3.31
N ALA A 202 5.37 1.34 2.78
CA ALA A 202 4.41 2.12 3.58
C ALA A 202 3.17 2.46 2.74
N ALA A 203 2.08 2.81 3.42
CA ALA A 203 0.84 3.20 2.79
C ALA A 203 0.53 4.68 3.00
N LEU A 204 0.01 5.34 1.95
CA LEU A 204 -0.80 6.54 2.03
C LEU A 204 -2.25 6.10 1.87
N CYS A 205 -3.04 6.25 2.93
CA CYS A 205 -4.46 5.98 2.92
C CYS A 205 -5.25 7.27 2.69
N PHE A 206 -6.35 7.19 1.94
CA PHE A 206 -7.37 8.23 1.92
C PHE A 206 -8.68 7.69 2.48
N VAL A 207 -9.28 8.45 3.37
CA VAL A 207 -10.57 8.09 3.98
C VAL A 207 -11.65 8.32 2.93
N SER A 208 -12.33 7.27 2.49
CA SER A 208 -13.36 7.33 1.45
C SER A 208 -14.78 7.41 2.01
N ASN A 209 -15.00 6.88 3.20
CA ASN A 209 -16.29 6.87 3.89
C ASN A 209 -16.09 6.79 5.41
N ARG A 210 -17.17 6.95 6.17
CA ARG A 210 -17.25 6.50 7.56
C ARG A 210 -17.67 5.04 7.54
N ALA A 211 -16.98 4.19 8.29
CA ALA A 211 -17.18 2.74 8.24
C ALA A 211 -18.63 2.32 8.54
N ALA A 212 -18.97 1.05 8.27
CA ALA A 212 -20.33 0.54 8.42
C ALA A 212 -20.89 0.82 9.83
N GLY A 213 -22.14 1.31 9.90
CA GLY A 213 -22.78 1.71 11.17
C GLY A 213 -22.37 3.10 11.69
N MET A 214 -21.41 3.77 11.05
CA MET A 214 -21.02 5.16 11.34
C MET A 214 -21.61 6.18 10.36
N GLN A 215 -22.32 5.68 9.34
CA GLN A 215 -23.16 6.44 8.40
C GLN A 215 -24.33 5.56 7.96
N GLU A 216 -25.34 6.15 7.31
CA GLU A 216 -26.58 5.44 6.94
C GLU A 216 -26.36 4.35 5.88
N ARG A 217 -25.56 4.63 4.84
CA ARG A 217 -25.36 3.71 3.72
C ARG A 217 -23.96 3.85 3.14
N LEU A 218 -23.34 2.71 2.84
CA LEU A 218 -22.07 2.63 2.12
C LEU A 218 -22.30 2.26 0.65
N THR A 219 -21.51 2.84 -0.25
CA THR A 219 -21.53 2.46 -1.67
C THR A 219 -20.13 2.45 -2.29
N PRO A 220 -19.88 1.67 -3.35
CA PRO A 220 -18.65 1.83 -4.11
C PRO A 220 -18.53 3.21 -4.76
N ALA A 221 -19.64 3.85 -5.12
CA ALA A 221 -19.65 5.13 -5.83
C ALA A 221 -19.08 6.30 -5.00
N GLU A 222 -19.34 6.35 -3.70
CA GLU A 222 -18.72 7.36 -2.82
C GLU A 222 -17.19 7.22 -2.76
N VAL A 223 -16.66 5.99 -2.86
CA VAL A 223 -15.22 5.74 -2.86
C VAL A 223 -14.57 6.37 -4.08
N TYR A 224 -15.16 6.19 -5.27
CA TYR A 224 -14.68 6.81 -6.50
C TYR A 224 -14.76 8.34 -6.43
N LYS A 225 -15.89 8.89 -5.96
CA LYS A 225 -16.07 10.33 -5.82
C LYS A 225 -15.01 10.97 -4.92
N VAL A 226 -14.72 10.36 -3.76
CA VAL A 226 -13.69 10.87 -2.86
C VAL A 226 -12.29 10.68 -3.47
N SER A 227 -12.05 9.56 -4.15
CA SER A 227 -10.79 9.32 -4.87
C SER A 227 -10.49 10.46 -5.85
N GLU A 228 -11.45 10.82 -6.72
CA GLU A 228 -11.29 11.92 -7.68
C GLU A 228 -10.96 13.26 -6.99
N GLN A 229 -11.58 13.52 -5.83
CA GLN A 229 -11.34 14.74 -5.06
C GLN A 229 -9.91 14.81 -4.48
N VAL A 230 -9.37 13.69 -4.00
CA VAL A 230 -8.06 13.65 -3.35
C VAL A 230 -6.92 13.34 -4.31
N GLU A 231 -7.21 12.78 -5.49
CA GLU A 231 -6.22 12.35 -6.48
C GLU A 231 -5.17 13.43 -6.81
N PRO A 232 -5.51 14.71 -7.06
CA PRO A 232 -4.52 15.74 -7.34
C PRO A 232 -3.55 15.98 -6.17
N LYS A 233 -4.07 15.92 -4.94
CA LYS A 233 -3.27 16.09 -3.71
C LYS A 233 -2.32 14.90 -3.52
N ILE A 234 -2.83 13.69 -3.70
CA ILE A 234 -2.03 12.46 -3.62
C ILE A 234 -0.91 12.49 -4.66
N LYS A 235 -1.22 12.87 -5.92
CA LYS A 235 -0.20 12.99 -6.97
C LYS A 235 0.93 13.93 -6.55
N GLN A 236 0.60 15.12 -6.06
CA GLN A 236 1.60 16.11 -5.65
C GLN A 236 2.43 15.61 -4.45
N ILE A 237 1.78 14.99 -3.46
CA ILE A 237 2.47 14.38 -2.32
C ILE A 237 3.42 13.28 -2.78
N LEU A 238 3.01 12.43 -3.73
CA LEU A 238 3.87 11.36 -4.24
C LEU A 238 5.08 11.92 -5.00
N ILE A 239 4.89 12.96 -5.82
CA ILE A 239 6.01 13.65 -6.51
C ILE A 239 7.03 14.16 -5.50
N GLU A 240 6.57 14.88 -4.49
CA GLU A 240 7.44 15.41 -3.43
C GLU A 240 8.10 14.27 -2.64
N THR A 241 7.32 13.23 -2.30
CA THR A 241 7.80 12.08 -1.53
C THR A 241 8.93 11.35 -2.26
N VAL A 242 8.80 11.09 -3.56
CA VAL A 242 9.83 10.36 -4.32
C VAL A 242 11.09 11.21 -4.55
N ASP A 243 10.97 12.53 -4.52
CA ASP A 243 12.12 13.43 -4.65
C ASP A 243 12.95 13.50 -3.36
N VAL A 244 12.28 13.61 -2.20
CA VAL A 244 12.95 13.71 -0.89
C VAL A 244 13.31 12.37 -0.26
N LEU A 245 12.92 11.26 -0.88
CA LEU A 245 13.13 9.93 -0.31
C LEU A 245 14.63 9.59 -0.25
N PRO A 246 15.17 9.16 0.90
CA PRO A 246 16.59 8.83 0.99
C PRO A 246 16.99 7.70 0.04
N LEU A 247 18.05 7.91 -0.73
CA LEU A 247 18.62 6.89 -1.61
C LEU A 247 19.13 5.67 -0.82
N GLU A 248 19.73 5.92 0.35
CA GLU A 248 20.20 4.88 1.25
C GLU A 248 19.13 4.52 2.29
N ARG A 249 19.01 3.22 2.60
CA ARG A 249 18.04 2.67 3.57
C ARG A 249 18.64 2.55 4.98
N LYS A 250 19.13 3.66 5.54
CA LYS A 250 19.93 3.66 6.78
C LYS A 250 19.11 3.57 8.07
N ARG A 251 17.89 4.12 8.09
CA ARG A 251 17.03 4.22 9.28
C ARG A 251 15.85 3.24 9.25
N CYS A 252 15.91 2.20 8.43
CA CYS A 252 14.89 1.17 8.37
C CYS A 252 15.49 -0.22 8.58
N LEU A 253 14.70 -1.13 9.14
CA LEU A 253 15.08 -2.52 9.33
C LEU A 253 14.61 -3.44 8.19
N CYS A 254 13.86 -2.93 7.20
CA CYS A 254 13.25 -3.77 6.17
C CYS A 254 14.28 -4.63 5.41
N MET A 255 15.40 -4.04 4.96
CA MET A 255 16.45 -4.78 4.23
C MET A 255 17.03 -5.94 5.06
N ARG A 256 17.10 -5.75 6.38
CA ARG A 256 17.65 -6.72 7.34
C ARG A 256 16.59 -7.64 7.92
N ALA A 257 15.30 -7.40 7.67
CA ALA A 257 14.24 -8.21 8.24
C ALA A 257 14.39 -9.70 7.91
N PRO A 258 14.87 -10.10 6.71
CA PRO A 258 15.15 -11.52 6.42
C PRO A 258 16.38 -12.09 7.14
N GLU A 259 17.27 -11.24 7.68
CA GLU A 259 18.41 -11.67 8.50
C GLU A 259 17.87 -12.35 9.77
N ASP A 260 18.38 -13.53 10.09
CA ASP A 260 17.99 -14.34 11.25
C ASP A 260 16.51 -14.79 11.33
N ALA A 261 15.69 -14.49 10.31
CA ALA A 261 14.30 -14.94 10.25
C ALA A 261 14.15 -16.45 10.02
N ARG A 262 15.20 -17.15 9.58
CA ARG A 262 15.17 -18.59 9.25
C ARG A 262 15.67 -19.45 10.39
N VAL A 263 14.84 -20.42 10.80
CA VAL A 263 15.24 -21.46 11.75
C VAL A 263 15.95 -22.57 10.98
N LYS A 264 17.24 -22.78 11.26
CA LYS A 264 18.04 -23.85 10.63
C LYS A 264 17.58 -25.24 11.06
#